data_AF-A0AAW4YJS5-F1
#
_entry.id   AF-A0AAW4YJS5-F1
#
_cell.length_a   1.000
_cell.length_b   1.000
_cell.length_c   1.000
_cell.angle_alpha   90.00
_cell.angle_beta   90.00
_cell.angle_gamma   90.00
#
_symmetry.space_group_name_H-M   'P 1'
#
loop_
_entity.id
_entity.type
_entity.pdbx_description
1 polymer ?
#
loop_
_entity_poly.entity_id
_entity_poly.type
_entity_poly.pdbx_seq_one_letter_code
_entity_poly.pdbx_strand_id
1 'polypeptide(L)' 'MTSLQERLFAMQDKQYAAFQAKLTPGVSVESFIGIRVPVLRKFAKEFTKEAECKDFLHQLPHEYYDETCFTVSLFPR' A
#
# COMPACT_ATOMS: atom_id res chain seq x y z
N MET A 1 0.78 11.89 7.22
CA MET A 1 -0.49 11.14 7.25
C MET A 1 -1.42 11.75 6.23
N THR A 2 -1.41 11.22 5.01
CA THR A 2 -2.36 11.56 3.95
C THR A 2 -3.67 10.80 4.17
N SER A 3 -4.77 11.27 3.55
CA SER A 3 -6.07 10.58 3.50
C SER A 3 -5.93 9.11 3.08
N LEU A 4 -5.03 8.83 2.15
CA LEU A 4 -4.71 7.50 1.66
C LEU A 4 -4.03 6.64 2.74
N GLN A 5 -3.03 7.18 3.43
CA GLN A 5 -2.32 6.48 4.49
C GLN A 5 -3.29 6.03 5.58
N GLU A 6 -4.21 6.89 6.01
CA GLU A 6 -5.22 6.53 7.03
C GLU A 6 -6.09 5.35 6.58
N ARG A 7 -6.51 5.33 5.31
CA ARG A 7 -7.29 4.20 4.76
C ARG A 7 -6.45 2.92 4.66
N LEU A 8 -5.18 3.03 4.26
CA LEU A 8 -4.26 1.89 4.22
C LEU A 8 -4.04 1.31 5.62
N PHE A 9 -3.80 2.17 6.62
CA PHE A 9 -3.67 1.78 8.03
C PHE A 9 -4.96 1.16 8.59
N ALA A 10 -6.14 1.60 8.15
CA ALA A 10 -7.40 0.97 8.55
C ALA A 10 -7.53 -0.49 8.07
N MET A 11 -6.83 -0.86 7.00
CA MET A 11 -6.78 -2.22 6.44
C MET A 11 -5.54 -3.02 6.90
N GLN A 12 -4.80 -2.50 7.88
CA GLN A 12 -3.60 -3.13 8.42
C GLN A 12 -3.88 -4.53 8.99
N ASP A 13 -3.06 -5.49 8.57
CA ASP A 13 -2.95 -6.82 9.18
C ASP A 13 -1.52 -7.02 9.70
N LYS A 14 -1.36 -6.91 11.02
CA LYS A 14 -0.06 -7.02 11.70
C LYS A 14 0.55 -8.42 11.56
N GLN A 15 -0.26 -9.47 11.46
CA GLN A 15 0.24 -10.83 11.26
C GLN A 15 0.79 -10.97 9.83
N TYR A 16 0.10 -10.39 8.86
CA TYR A 16 0.55 -10.38 7.48
C TYR A 16 1.78 -9.49 7.27
N ALA A 17 1.86 -8.33 7.93
CA ALA A 17 3.04 -7.47 7.93
C ALA A 17 4.29 -8.24 8.40
N ALA A 18 4.19 -8.91 9.56
CA ALA A 18 5.29 -9.72 10.10
C ALA A 18 5.69 -10.88 9.17
N PHE A 19 4.73 -11.46 8.47
CA PHE A 19 4.98 -12.50 7.47
C PHE A 19 5.70 -11.96 6.23
N GLN A 20 5.25 -10.82 5.68
CA GLN A 20 5.88 -10.17 4.54
C GLN A 20 7.29 -9.67 4.85
N ALA A 21 7.50 -9.12 6.04
CA ALA A 21 8.81 -8.67 6.49
C ALA A 21 9.80 -9.84 6.63
N LYS A 22 9.33 -11.02 7.07
CA LYS A 22 10.15 -12.24 7.08
C LYS A 22 10.50 -12.75 5.68
N LEU A 23 9.62 -12.54 4.70
CA LEU A 23 9.84 -12.92 3.30
C LEU A 23 10.75 -11.94 2.56
N THR A 24 10.83 -10.69 3.01
CA THR A 24 11.54 -9.60 2.33
C THR A 24 12.74 -9.17 3.17
N PRO A 25 13.89 -9.86 3.05
CA PRO A 25 15.10 -9.45 3.75
C PRO A 25 15.53 -8.05 3.27
N GLY A 26 15.84 -7.15 4.21
CA GLY A 26 16.37 -5.80 3.92
C GLY A 26 15.39 -4.65 4.12
N VAL A 27 14.12 -4.92 4.45
CA VAL A 27 13.12 -3.88 4.77
C VAL A 27 12.64 -4.05 6.22
N SER A 28 12.57 -2.95 6.96
CA SER A 28 12.11 -2.96 8.36
C SER A 28 10.64 -3.37 8.46
N VAL A 29 10.31 -4.19 9.47
CA VAL A 29 8.92 -4.61 9.75
C VAL A 29 7.98 -3.42 9.93
N GLU A 30 8.51 -2.30 10.44
CA GLU A 30 7.77 -1.04 10.66
C GLU A 30 7.34 -0.36 9.35
N SER A 31 8.03 -0.62 8.25
CA SER A 31 7.67 -0.13 6.91
C SER A 31 6.56 -0.95 6.25
N PHE A 32 6.15 -2.07 6.86
CA PHE A 32 5.02 -2.88 6.40
C PHE A 32 3.77 -2.53 7.19
N ILE A 33 2.77 -2.01 6.48
CA ILE A 33 1.41 -1.87 7.01
C ILE A 33 0.79 -3.26 7.09
N GLY A 34 1.04 -4.12 6.09
CA GLY A 34 0.58 -5.49 6.04
C GLY A 34 -0.82 -5.61 5.46
N ILE A 35 -1.04 -5.16 4.23
CA ILE A 35 -2.36 -5.23 3.60
C ILE A 35 -2.40 -6.43 2.66
N ARG A 36 -3.42 -7.27 2.82
CA ARG A 36 -3.62 -8.44 1.95
C ARG A 36 -3.82 -7.96 0.51
N VAL A 37 -3.01 -8.48 -0.43
CA VAL A 37 -3.06 -8.10 -1.86
C VAL A 37 -4.46 -8.07 -2.48
N PRO A 38 -5.37 -9.03 -2.20
CA PRO A 38 -6.74 -8.97 -2.72
C PRO A 38 -7.54 -7.76 -2.24
N VAL A 39 -7.33 -7.33 -0.99
CA VAL A 39 -7.95 -6.15 -0.39
C VAL A 39 -7.35 -4.89 -1.02
N LEU A 40 -6.02 -4.84 -1.09
CA LEU A 40 -5.28 -3.74 -1.72
C LEU A 40 -5.73 -3.52 -3.17
N ARG A 41 -5.90 -4.60 -3.93
CA ARG A 41 -6.34 -4.55 -5.34
C ARG A 41 -7.80 -4.09 -5.49
N LYS A 42 -8.68 -4.46 -4.55
CA LYS A 42 -10.06 -3.94 -4.53
C LYS A 42 -10.05 -2.44 -4.28
N PHE A 43 -9.32 -2.02 -3.25
CA PHE A 43 -9.18 -0.62 -2.89
C PHE A 43 -8.54 0.20 -4.03
N ALA A 44 -7.49 -0.32 -4.66
CA ALA A 44 -6.83 0.32 -5.81
C ALA A 44 -7.82 0.56 -6.97
N LYS A 45 -8.69 -0.41 -7.28
CA LYS A 45 -9.72 -0.24 -8.33
C LYS A 45 -10.79 0.81 -8.00
N GLU A 46 -11.05 1.04 -6.72
CA GLU A 46 -11.96 2.09 -6.28
C GLU A 46 -11.25 3.45 -6.32
N PHE A 47 -10.00 3.48 -5.86
CA PHE A 47 -9.17 4.67 -5.78
C PHE A 47 -8.75 5.21 -7.15
N THR A 48 -8.61 4.36 -8.18
CA THR A 48 -8.33 4.84 -9.57
C THR A 48 -9.39 5.79 -10.12
N LYS A 49 -10.59 5.81 -9.53
CA LYS A 49 -11.67 6.73 -9.92
C LYS A 49 -11.54 8.10 -9.24
N GLU A 50 -10.74 8.21 -8.18
CA GLU A 50 -10.53 9.44 -7.44
C GLU A 50 -9.45 10.30 -8.13
N ALA A 51 -9.64 11.62 -8.15
CA ALA A 51 -8.65 12.54 -8.71
C ALA A 51 -7.31 12.49 -7.95
N GLU A 52 -7.37 12.25 -6.64
CA GLU A 52 -6.21 12.05 -5.75
C GLU A 52 -5.29 10.90 -6.20
N CYS A 53 -5.79 9.95 -7.00
CA CYS A 53 -4.96 8.88 -7.52
C CYS A 53 -3.80 9.40 -8.38
N LYS A 54 -4.01 10.47 -9.15
CA LYS A 54 -2.94 11.07 -9.96
C LYS A 54 -1.93 11.77 -9.06
N ASP A 55 -2.40 12.57 -8.11
CA ASP A 55 -1.54 13.25 -7.13
C ASP A 55 -0.66 12.25 -6.36
N PHE A 56 -1.23 11.12 -5.95
CA PHE A 56 -0.47 10.06 -5.28
C PHE A 56 0.63 9.46 -6.16
N LEU A 57 0.36 9.24 -7.45
CA LEU A 57 1.38 8.77 -8.41
C LEU A 57 2.51 9.80 -8.62
N HIS A 58 2.25 11.09 -8.37
CA HIS A 58 3.26 12.14 -8.41
C HIS A 58 4.04 12.27 -7.08
N GLN A 59 3.51 11.76 -5.96
CA GLN A 59 4.18 11.76 -4.65
C GLN A 59 5.14 10.57 -4.48
N LEU A 60 6.21 10.58 -5.27
CA LEU A 60 7.37 9.69 -5.12
C LEU A 60 8.50 10.42 -4.37
N PRO A 61 9.27 9.75 -3.47
CA PRO A 61 9.23 8.33 -3.11
C PRO A 61 8.18 7.97 -2.04
N HIS A 62 7.67 6.74 -2.09
CA HIS A 62 6.74 6.19 -1.09
C HIS A 62 7.49 5.74 0.18
N GLU A 63 6.89 6.00 1.34
CA GLU A 63 7.51 5.73 2.65
C GLU A 63 7.28 4.29 3.12
N TYR A 64 6.15 3.68 2.70
CA TYR A 64 5.77 2.32 3.08
C TYR A 64 5.87 1.33 1.92
N TYR A 65 6.17 0.07 2.25
CA TYR A 65 6.21 -1.01 1.25
C TYR A 65 4.83 -1.23 0.63
N ASP A 66 3.78 -1.20 1.44
CA ASP A 66 2.40 -1.37 0.99
C ASP A 66 1.94 -0.24 0.05
N GLU A 67 2.44 0.99 0.21
CA GLU A 67 2.20 2.09 -0.75
C GLU A 67 2.81 1.77 -2.12
N THR A 68 4.02 1.20 -2.13
CA THR A 68 4.65 0.74 -3.38
C THR A 68 3.83 -0.38 -4.03
N CYS A 69 3.38 -1.38 -3.25
CA CYS A 69 2.49 -2.42 -3.74
C CYS A 69 1.14 -1.88 -4.23
N PHE A 70 0.64 -0.83 -3.58
CA PHE A 70 -0.59 -0.15 -3.97
C PHE A 70 -0.42 0.53 -5.33
N THR A 71 0.65 1.31 -5.51
CA THR A 71 1.03 1.91 -6.80
C THR A 71 1.11 0.87 -7.90
N VAL A 72 1.80 -0.25 -7.67
CA VAL A 72 1.88 -1.35 -8.65
C VAL A 72 0.49 -1.94 -8.94
N SER A 73 -0.43 -1.97 -7.97
CA SER A 73 -1.79 -2.47 -8.15
C SER A 73 -2.69 -1.52 -8.97
N LEU A 74 -2.32 -0.24 -9.10
CA LEU A 74 -3.02 0.76 -9.92
C LEU A 74 -2.70 0.62 -11.42
N PHE A 75 -1.55 0.04 -11.77
CA PHE A 75 -1.16 -0.21 -13.16
C PHE A 75 -1.55 -1.63 -13.60
N PRO A 76 -2.67 -1.83 -14.34
CA PRO A 76 -2.94 -3.11 -14.96
C PRO A 76 -1.86 -3.40 -16.02
N ARG A 77 -1.23 -4.59 -15.94
CA ARG A 77 -0.43 -5.13 -17.05
C ARG A 77 -1.31 -5.60 -18.20
#